data_AF-A0A2T1DSQ2-F1
#
_entry.id   AF-A0A2T1DSQ2-F1
#
_cell.length_a   1.000
_cell.length_b   1.000
_cell.length_c   1.000
_cell.angle_alpha   90.00
_cell.angle_beta   90.00
_cell.angle_gamma   90.00
#
_symmetry.space_group_name_H-M   'P 1'
#
loop_
_entity.id
_entity.type
_entity.pdbx_description
1 polymer ?
#
loop_
_entity_poly.entity_id
_entity_poly.type
_entity_poly.pdbx_seq_one_letter_code
_entity_poly.pdbx_strand_id
1 'polypeptide(L)'
;RFQLYGWEDLELGVRLKKLGLKLIKCPQAVGYHWHPAFKLDQIPGMIDREIQRGRMGVLFYQKHPSWEVKLMIQMTVLHQILWGFLSLGGMLNERTMTPFLQWLIDQGKPQLALEIARIFLNWYNVKAVYAAYGELQADK
;
A
#
# COMPACT_ATOMS: atom_id res chain seq x y z
N ARG A 1 0.45 8.97 16.67
CA ARG A 1 1.83 8.43 16.50
C ARG A 1 1.73 7.23 15.56
N PHE A 2 2.72 6.95 14.73
CA PHE A 2 2.71 5.74 13.91
C PHE A 2 2.89 4.51 14.81
N GLN A 3 1.98 3.54 14.68
CA GLN A 3 1.89 2.35 15.53
C GLN A 3 1.55 1.07 14.73
N LEU A 4 1.21 1.23 13.46
CA LEU A 4 0.84 0.17 12.53
C LEU A 4 1.78 0.24 11.32
N TYR A 5 1.68 -0.71 10.40
CA TYR A 5 2.56 -0.81 9.25
C TYR A 5 2.56 0.43 8.32
N GLY A 6 3.72 1.07 8.17
CA GLY A 6 4.09 1.91 7.03
C GLY A 6 4.11 3.43 7.26
N TRP A 7 4.80 4.13 6.34
CA TRP A 7 4.95 5.59 6.21
C TRP A 7 5.96 6.30 7.10
N GLU A 8 6.49 5.66 8.14
CA GLU A 8 7.42 6.32 9.07
C GLU A 8 8.70 6.83 8.38
N ASP A 9 9.22 6.04 7.45
CA ASP A 9 10.42 6.34 6.66
C ASP A 9 10.18 7.49 5.66
N LEU A 10 9.06 7.47 4.95
CA LEU A 10 8.66 8.51 4.02
C LEU A 10 8.33 9.82 4.76
N GLU A 11 7.67 9.73 5.91
CA GLU A 11 7.41 10.90 6.77
C GLU A 11 8.70 11.53 7.26
N LEU A 12 9.65 10.72 7.73
CA LEU A 12 10.98 11.19 8.08
C LEU A 12 11.64 11.87 6.88
N GLY A 13 11.57 11.27 5.69
CA GLY A 13 12.08 11.85 4.45
C GLY A 13 11.51 13.23 4.15
N VAL A 14 10.19 13.43 4.33
CA VAL A 14 9.54 14.74 4.18
C VAL A 14 10.08 15.74 5.20
N ARG A 15 10.23 15.34 6.47
CA ARG A 15 10.81 16.22 7.51
C ARG A 15 12.25 16.62 7.20
N LEU A 16 13.09 15.66 6.79
CA LEU A 16 14.50 15.94 6.46
C LEU A 16 14.61 16.89 5.25
N LYS A 17 13.75 16.73 4.23
CA LYS A 17 13.69 17.66 3.09
C LYS A 17 13.31 19.07 3.52
N LYS A 18 12.34 19.23 4.44
CA LYS A 18 11.95 20.55 4.97
C LYS A 18 13.08 21.24 5.74
N LEU A 19 14.01 20.47 6.30
CA LEU A 19 15.23 20.99 6.95
C LEU A 19 16.34 21.34 5.94
N GLY A 20 16.10 21.22 4.63
CA GLY A 20 17.10 21.50 3.59
C GLY A 20 18.21 20.44 3.48
N LEU A 21 18.03 19.27 4.08
CA LEU A 21 19.03 18.20 4.05
C LEU A 21 19.06 17.52 2.68
N LYS A 22 20.27 17.15 2.23
CA LYS A 22 20.51 16.48 0.95
C LYS A 22 20.80 15.00 1.19
N LEU A 23 20.15 14.14 0.40
CA LEU A 23 20.44 12.71 0.39
C LEU A 23 21.76 12.45 -0.34
N ILE A 24 22.79 11.98 0.38
CA ILE A 24 24.04 11.52 -0.21
C ILE A 24 23.99 10.00 -0.34
N LYS A 25 24.01 9.50 -1.58
CA LYS A 25 23.99 8.06 -1.86
C LYS A 25 25.39 7.48 -1.75
N CYS A 26 25.51 6.27 -1.18
CA CYS A 26 26.74 5.49 -1.14
C CYS A 26 26.51 4.18 -1.91
N PRO A 27 26.82 4.11 -3.22
CA PRO A 27 26.59 2.92 -4.05
C PRO A 27 27.27 1.64 -3.52
N GLN A 28 28.35 1.80 -2.75
CA GLN A 28 29.14 0.71 -2.17
C GLN A 28 28.46 0.10 -0.92
N ALA A 29 27.56 0.84 -0.26
CA ALA A 29 26.81 0.36 0.89
C ALA A 29 25.59 -0.46 0.44
N VAL A 30 25.85 -1.65 -0.09
CA VAL A 30 24.81 -2.55 -0.61
C VAL A 30 24.09 -3.26 0.55
N GLY A 31 22.76 -3.25 0.52
CA GLY A 31 21.91 -4.06 1.37
C GLY A 31 21.17 -5.11 0.56
N TYR A 32 21.13 -6.35 1.04
CA TYR A 32 20.31 -7.41 0.45
C TYR A 32 18.97 -7.49 1.16
N HIS A 33 17.89 -7.54 0.39
CA HIS A 33 16.57 -7.80 0.93
C HIS A 33 16.03 -9.10 0.35
N TRP A 34 15.83 -10.09 1.22
CA TRP A 34 15.32 -11.38 0.83
C TRP A 34 13.80 -11.32 0.68
N HIS A 35 13.30 -11.74 -0.49
CA HIS A 35 11.87 -11.89 -0.74
C HIS A 35 11.57 -13.35 -1.10
N PRO A 36 10.94 -14.12 -0.21
CA PRO A 36 10.52 -15.48 -0.55
C PRO A 36 9.44 -15.43 -1.64
N ALA A 37 9.34 -16.52 -2.41
CA ALA A 37 8.30 -16.66 -3.42
C ALA A 37 6.90 -16.52 -2.79
N PHE A 38 6.01 -15.84 -3.52
CA PHE A 38 4.64 -15.61 -3.10
C PHE A 38 3.86 -16.91 -2.92
N LYS A 39 3.07 -16.98 -1.85
CA LYS A 39 2.18 -18.08 -1.50
C LYS A 39 0.81 -17.53 -1.09
N LEU A 40 -0.25 -18.30 -1.32
CA LEU A 40 -1.62 -17.83 -1.05
C LEU A 40 -1.92 -17.61 0.44
N ASP A 41 -1.28 -18.36 1.32
CA ASP A 41 -1.40 -18.22 2.78
C ASP A 41 -0.93 -16.83 3.29
N GLN A 42 -0.16 -16.10 2.49
CA GLN A 42 0.28 -14.74 2.79
C GLN A 42 -0.81 -13.69 2.56
N ILE A 43 -1.82 -13.97 1.71
CA ILE A 43 -2.82 -12.97 1.29
C ILE A 43 -3.54 -12.31 2.48
N PRO A 44 -4.03 -13.05 3.50
CA PRO A 44 -4.69 -12.42 4.65
C PRO A 44 -3.79 -11.42 5.38
N GLY A 45 -2.52 -11.78 5.61
CA GLY A 45 -1.54 -10.89 6.23
C GLY A 45 -1.17 -9.70 5.35
N MET A 46 -1.16 -9.87 4.03
CA MET A 46 -0.97 -8.76 3.09
C MET A 46 -2.15 -7.79 3.13
N ILE A 47 -3.40 -8.28 3.11
CA ILE A 47 -4.59 -7.44 3.23
C ILE A 47 -4.56 -6.62 4.54
N ASP A 48 -4.23 -7.25 5.67
CA ASP A 48 -4.08 -6.55 6.94
C ASP A 48 -3.02 -5.44 6.86
N ARG A 49 -1.85 -5.71 6.28
CA ARG A 49 -0.81 -4.69 6.04
C ARG A 49 -1.31 -3.55 5.16
N GLU A 50 -2.09 -3.83 4.13
CA GLU A 50 -2.67 -2.79 3.25
C GLU A 50 -3.67 -1.89 3.99
N ILE A 51 -4.46 -2.47 4.90
CA ILE A 51 -5.41 -1.74 5.75
C ILE A 51 -4.66 -0.86 6.75
N GLN A 52 -3.67 -1.44 7.45
CA GLN A 52 -2.79 -0.71 8.36
C GLN A 52 -2.07 0.45 7.65
N ARG A 53 -1.52 0.17 6.46
CA ARG A 53 -0.89 1.18 5.60
C ARG A 53 -1.88 2.27 5.20
N GLY A 54 -3.13 1.94 4.91
CA GLY A 54 -4.15 2.95 4.59
C GLY A 54 -4.39 3.91 5.77
N ARG A 55 -4.56 3.37 6.97
CA ARG A 55 -4.73 4.15 8.22
C ARG A 55 -3.51 5.03 8.52
N MET A 56 -2.31 4.47 8.47
CA MET A 56 -1.07 5.22 8.70
C MET A 56 -0.82 6.27 7.60
N GLY A 57 -1.29 6.03 6.38
CA GLY A 57 -1.24 7.01 5.29
C GLY A 57 -2.02 8.27 5.61
N VAL A 58 -3.22 8.13 6.19
CA VAL A 58 -4.02 9.28 6.63
C VAL A 58 -3.31 10.04 7.76
N LEU A 59 -2.69 9.35 8.71
CA LEU A 59 -1.86 10.00 9.74
C LEU A 59 -0.66 10.75 9.13
N PHE A 60 -0.01 10.19 8.12
CA PHE A 60 1.05 10.87 7.38
C PHE A 60 0.53 12.14 6.70
N TYR A 61 -0.64 12.08 6.06
CA TYR A 61 -1.31 13.24 5.48
C TYR A 61 -1.67 14.31 6.52
N GLN A 62 -2.20 13.93 7.69
CA GLN A 62 -2.49 14.88 8.77
C GLN A 62 -1.25 15.68 9.19
N LYS A 63 -0.10 15.01 9.29
CA LYS A 63 1.17 15.65 9.63
C LYS A 63 1.72 16.54 8.51
N HIS A 64 1.45 16.16 7.26
CA HIS A 64 1.98 16.80 6.06
C HIS A 64 0.89 16.97 4.99
N PRO A 65 -0.06 17.90 5.19
CA PRO A 65 -1.22 18.05 4.31
C PRO A 65 -0.80 18.69 2.98
N SER A 66 -0.39 17.85 2.04
CA SER A 66 0.14 18.24 0.74
C SER A 66 -0.40 17.34 -0.37
N TRP A 67 -0.39 17.85 -1.60
CA TRP A 67 -0.88 17.10 -2.75
C TRP A 67 -0.02 15.87 -3.04
N GLU A 68 1.29 16.00 -2.86
CA GLU A 68 2.27 14.92 -3.00
C GLU A 68 1.95 13.79 -2.03
N VAL A 69 1.61 14.10 -0.78
CA VAL A 69 1.22 13.07 0.20
C VAL A 69 -0.09 12.42 -0.19
N LYS A 70 -1.10 13.16 -0.67
CA LYS A 70 -2.35 12.55 -1.17
C LYS A 70 -2.09 11.56 -2.30
N LEU A 71 -1.20 11.91 -3.24
CA LEU A 71 -0.80 11.02 -4.33
C LEU A 71 -0.09 9.77 -3.79
N MET A 72 0.89 9.95 -2.90
CA MET A 72 1.65 8.83 -2.31
C MET A 72 0.72 7.83 -1.61
N ILE A 73 -0.19 8.31 -0.77
CA ILE A 73 -1.10 7.45 0.01
C ILE A 73 -2.33 6.99 -0.78
N GLN A 74 -2.42 7.28 -2.08
CA GLN A 74 -3.55 6.94 -2.94
C GLN A 74 -4.91 7.55 -2.53
N MET A 75 -4.88 8.71 -1.87
CA MET A 75 -6.07 9.45 -1.43
C MET A 75 -6.53 10.45 -2.50
N THR A 76 -6.76 9.98 -3.72
CA THR A 76 -7.34 10.80 -4.81
C THR A 76 -8.43 10.04 -5.56
N VAL A 77 -9.35 10.79 -6.21
CA VAL A 77 -10.42 10.21 -7.03
C VAL A 77 -9.86 9.34 -8.16
N LEU A 78 -8.70 9.72 -8.72
CA LEU A 78 -8.00 8.92 -9.71
C LEU A 78 -7.72 7.49 -9.20
N HIS A 79 -7.21 7.35 -7.98
CA HIS A 79 -6.91 6.04 -7.40
C HIS A 79 -8.19 5.25 -7.09
N GLN A 80 -9.26 5.91 -6.64
CA GLN A 80 -10.56 5.25 -6.45
C GLN A 80 -11.10 4.67 -7.75
N ILE A 81 -11.08 5.46 -8.84
CA ILE A 81 -11.56 5.00 -10.16
C ILE A 81 -10.65 3.90 -10.69
N LEU A 82 -9.33 4.08 -10.65
CA LEU A 82 -8.35 3.13 -11.16
C LEU A 82 -8.51 1.76 -10.49
N TRP A 83 -8.40 1.72 -9.16
CA TRP A 83 -8.43 0.45 -8.43
C TRP A 83 -9.84 -0.11 -8.30
N GLY A 84 -10.86 0.75 -8.25
CA GLY A 84 -12.25 0.33 -8.35
C GLY A 84 -12.52 -0.37 -9.68
N PHE A 85 -12.08 0.21 -10.80
CA PHE A 85 -12.25 -0.41 -12.12
C PHE A 85 -11.45 -1.71 -12.26
N LEU A 86 -10.14 -1.69 -11.94
CA LEU A 86 -9.28 -2.87 -12.10
C LEU A 86 -9.67 -4.03 -11.18
N SER A 87 -10.30 -3.76 -10.04
CA SER A 87 -10.84 -4.80 -9.14
C SER A 87 -12.31 -5.16 -9.42
N LEU A 88 -12.93 -4.56 -10.44
CA LEU A 88 -14.36 -4.68 -10.74
C LEU A 88 -15.23 -4.38 -9.51
N GLY A 89 -14.97 -3.24 -8.86
CA GLY A 89 -15.64 -2.82 -7.63
C GLY A 89 -15.31 -3.68 -6.40
N GLY A 90 -14.28 -4.54 -6.48
CA GLY A 90 -13.96 -5.53 -5.46
C GLY A 90 -14.54 -6.92 -5.71
N MET A 91 -15.17 -7.16 -6.88
CA MET A 91 -15.50 -8.53 -7.30
C MET A 91 -14.25 -9.38 -7.48
N LEU A 92 -13.15 -8.79 -7.95
CA LEU A 92 -11.83 -9.41 -7.91
C LEU A 92 -11.23 -9.19 -6.52
N ASN A 93 -11.13 -10.27 -5.74
CA ASN A 93 -10.64 -10.27 -4.37
C ASN A 93 -9.96 -11.60 -4.04
N GLU A 94 -9.50 -11.77 -2.81
CA GLU A 94 -8.80 -12.97 -2.38
C GLU A 94 -9.60 -14.25 -2.58
N ARG A 95 -10.93 -14.20 -2.42
CA ARG A 95 -11.79 -15.39 -2.51
C ARG A 95 -12.01 -15.79 -3.97
N THR A 96 -12.36 -14.82 -4.82
CA THR A 96 -12.67 -15.07 -6.23
C THR A 96 -11.43 -15.36 -7.06
N MET A 97 -10.28 -14.78 -6.68
CA MET A 97 -9.03 -14.95 -7.41
C MET A 97 -8.19 -16.13 -6.92
N THR A 98 -8.46 -16.70 -5.74
CA THR A 98 -7.67 -17.82 -5.18
C THR A 98 -7.40 -18.95 -6.17
N PRO A 99 -8.40 -19.52 -6.89
CA PRO A 99 -8.14 -20.64 -7.80
C PRO A 99 -7.20 -20.27 -8.96
N PHE A 100 -7.37 -19.07 -9.51
CA PHE A 100 -6.53 -18.58 -10.60
C PHE A 100 -5.10 -18.26 -10.15
N LEU A 101 -4.96 -17.66 -8.97
CA LEU A 101 -3.65 -17.39 -8.38
C LEU A 101 -2.92 -18.69 -8.02
N GLN A 102 -3.63 -19.70 -7.49
CA GLN A 102 -3.05 -21.03 -7.25
C GLN A 102 -2.55 -21.66 -8.54
N TRP A 103 -3.38 -21.62 -9.60
CA TRP A 103 -2.99 -22.13 -10.91
C TRP A 103 -1.70 -21.47 -11.43
N LEU A 104 -1.55 -20.16 -11.30
CA LEU A 104 -0.31 -19.47 -11.68
C LEU A 104 0.91 -19.93 -10.85
N ILE A 105 0.73 -20.13 -9.55
CA ILE A 105 1.78 -20.63 -8.66
C ILE A 105 2.21 -22.04 -9.08
N ASP A 106 1.24 -22.91 -9.36
CA ASP A 106 1.49 -24.30 -9.78
C ASP A 106 2.21 -24.38 -11.14
N GLN A 107 2.02 -23.38 -12.01
CA GLN A 107 2.77 -23.21 -13.26
C GLN A 107 4.17 -22.59 -13.07
N GLY A 108 4.64 -22.43 -11.84
CA GLY A 108 5.94 -21.83 -11.52
C GLY A 108 6.00 -20.31 -11.71
N LYS A 109 4.84 -19.62 -11.67
CA LYS A 109 4.73 -18.16 -11.86
C LYS A 109 4.24 -17.41 -10.61
N PRO A 110 4.86 -17.58 -9.43
CA PRO A 110 4.40 -16.95 -8.19
C PRO A 110 4.51 -15.41 -8.22
N GLN A 111 5.50 -14.85 -8.91
CA GLN A 111 5.63 -13.39 -9.02
C GLN A 111 4.48 -12.79 -9.84
N LEU A 112 4.07 -13.44 -10.93
CA LEU A 112 2.93 -12.99 -11.72
C LEU A 112 1.63 -13.07 -10.90
N ALA A 113 1.45 -14.14 -10.12
CA ALA A 113 0.33 -14.25 -9.18
C ALA A 113 0.33 -13.08 -8.16
N LEU A 114 1.51 -12.71 -7.63
CA LEU A 114 1.63 -11.57 -6.73
C LEU A 114 1.25 -10.24 -7.41
N GLU A 115 1.72 -9.98 -8.63
CA GLU A 115 1.37 -8.74 -9.35
C GLU A 115 -0.13 -8.63 -9.63
N ILE A 116 -0.79 -9.76 -9.90
CA ILE A 116 -2.25 -9.78 -10.06
C ILE A 116 -2.94 -9.55 -8.71
N ALA A 117 -2.45 -10.18 -7.63
CA ALA A 117 -2.99 -9.96 -6.29
C ALA A 117 -2.86 -8.50 -5.83
N ARG A 118 -1.79 -7.81 -6.24
CA ARG A 118 -1.58 -6.38 -5.95
C ARG A 118 -2.73 -5.50 -6.45
N ILE A 119 -3.47 -5.90 -7.48
CA ILE A 119 -4.63 -5.14 -7.98
C ILE A 119 -5.70 -5.02 -6.88
N PHE A 120 -6.17 -6.14 -6.34
CA PHE A 120 -7.19 -6.09 -5.29
C PHE A 120 -6.62 -5.64 -3.94
N LEU A 121 -5.33 -5.87 -3.66
CA LEU A 121 -4.66 -5.35 -2.47
C LEU A 121 -4.62 -3.81 -2.46
N ASN A 122 -4.34 -3.17 -3.60
CA ASN A 122 -4.45 -1.70 -3.70
C ASN A 122 -5.88 -1.22 -3.48
N TRP A 123 -6.90 -1.98 -3.93
CA TRP A 123 -8.29 -1.66 -3.62
C TRP A 123 -8.59 -1.70 -2.12
N TYR A 124 -8.06 -2.70 -1.39
CA TYR A 124 -8.13 -2.72 0.08
C TYR A 124 -7.45 -1.50 0.71
N ASN A 125 -6.28 -1.10 0.21
CA ASN A 125 -5.57 0.08 0.70
C ASN A 125 -6.41 1.37 0.48
N VAL A 126 -6.93 1.60 -0.72
CA VAL A 126 -7.77 2.77 -1.02
C VAL A 126 -9.00 2.82 -0.10
N LYS A 127 -9.72 1.70 0.05
CA LYS A 127 -10.87 1.65 0.98
C LYS A 127 -10.47 2.01 2.41
N ALA A 128 -9.34 1.50 2.89
CA ALA A 128 -8.85 1.79 4.23
C ALA A 128 -8.42 3.26 4.41
N VAL A 129 -7.81 3.87 3.39
CA VAL A 129 -7.47 5.30 3.38
C VAL A 129 -8.71 6.16 3.51
N TYR A 130 -9.74 5.89 2.70
CA TYR A 130 -10.97 6.70 2.73
C TYR A 130 -11.80 6.48 4.00
N ALA A 131 -11.83 5.25 4.54
CA ALA A 131 -12.45 4.99 5.84
C ALA A 131 -11.76 5.78 6.96
N ALA A 132 -10.43 5.69 7.07
CA ALA A 132 -9.66 6.40 8.09
C ALA A 132 -9.73 7.93 7.92
N TYR A 133 -9.82 8.42 6.68
CA TYR A 133 -10.00 9.84 6.41
C TYR A 133 -11.40 10.32 6.82
N GLY A 134 -12.43 9.50 6.62
CA GLY A 134 -13.78 9.79 7.10
C GLY A 134 -13.85 9.88 8.63
N GLU A 135 -13.25 8.92 9.34
CA GLU A 135 -13.13 8.93 10.81
C GLU A 135 -12.45 10.22 11.31
N LEU A 136 -11.32 10.59 10.71
CA LEU A 136 -10.61 11.83 11.03
C LEU A 136 -11.48 13.10 10.86
N GLN A 137 -12.35 13.14 9.86
CA GLN A 137 -13.20 14.31 9.62
C GLN A 137 -14.40 14.35 10.55
N ALA A 138 -14.87 13.20 11.05
CA ALA A 138 -15.95 13.13 12.03
C ALA A 138 -15.49 13.53 13.44
N ASP A 139 -14.21 13.35 13.76
CA ASP A 139 -13.60 13.72 15.05
C ASP A 139 -13.23 15.22 15.15
N LYS A 140 -13.49 16.02 14.11
CA LYS A 140 -13.23 17.47 14.06
C LYS A 140 -14.50 18.28 14.26
#